data_AF-A0A8J7YYM3-F1
#
_entry.id   AF-A0A8J7YYM3-F1
#
_cell.length_a   1.000
_cell.length_b   1.000
_cell.length_c   1.000
_cell.angle_alpha   90.00
_cell.angle_beta   90.00
_cell.angle_gamma   90.00
#
_symmetry.space_group_name_H-M   'P 1'
#
loop_
_entity.id
_entity.type
_entity.pdbx_description
1 polymer ?
#
loop_
_entity_poly.entity_id
_entity_poly.type
_entity_poly.pdbx_seq_one_letter_code
_entity_poly.pdbx_strand_id
1 'polypeptide(L)'
;MSEVADNFKSITKSYIGSRIYKLKELKKDEKLFENVVNTLKKFKDYEEVDYFDADYNTSNFLINANILFFDLQKWTIKPQLKINLIAIREILKEIKK
;
A
#
# COMPACT_ATOMS: atom_id res chain seq x y z
N MET A 1 -15.71 -20.77 -6.57
CA MET A 1 -14.51 -19.93 -6.86
C MET A 1 -14.57 -18.55 -6.20
N SER A 2 -15.72 -18.04 -5.74
CA SER A 2 -15.85 -16.70 -5.12
C SER A 2 -15.36 -16.62 -3.66
N GLU A 3 -15.75 -17.57 -2.80
CA GLU A 3 -15.50 -17.49 -1.35
C GLU A 3 -14.01 -17.47 -0.97
N VAL A 4 -13.19 -18.31 -1.62
CA VAL A 4 -11.74 -18.36 -1.37
C VAL A 4 -11.08 -17.04 -1.75
N ALA A 5 -11.45 -16.46 -2.89
CA ALA A 5 -10.91 -15.18 -3.35
C ALA A 5 -11.31 -14.02 -2.43
N ASP A 6 -12.55 -14.01 -1.96
CA ASP A 6 -13.04 -13.02 -1.00
C ASP A 6 -12.34 -13.13 0.35
N ASN A 7 -12.04 -14.36 0.81
CA ASN A 7 -11.28 -14.58 2.03
C ASN A 7 -9.83 -14.07 1.89
N PHE A 8 -9.14 -14.38 0.78
CA PHE A 8 -7.80 -13.86 0.51
C PHE A 8 -7.79 -12.33 0.48
N LYS A 9 -8.78 -11.72 -0.17
CA LYS A 9 -8.95 -10.26 -0.20
C LYS A 9 -9.08 -9.68 1.20
N SER A 10 -9.94 -10.26 2.03
CA SER A 10 -10.17 -9.84 3.42
C SER A 10 -8.88 -9.94 4.25
N ILE A 11 -8.16 -11.06 4.13
CA ILE A 11 -6.89 -11.28 4.82
C ILE A 11 -5.84 -10.25 4.38
N THR A 12 -5.66 -10.04 3.07
CA THR A 12 -4.72 -9.03 2.55
C THR A 12 -5.06 -7.63 3.02
N LYS A 13 -6.35 -7.26 2.99
CA LYS A 13 -6.82 -5.96 3.49
C LYS A 13 -6.51 -5.79 4.97
N SER A 14 -6.80 -6.80 5.79
CA SER A 14 -6.48 -6.79 7.23
C SER A 14 -4.98 -6.65 7.48
N TYR A 15 -4.15 -7.39 6.73
CA TYR A 15 -2.70 -7.30 6.81
C TYR A 15 -2.20 -5.88 6.50
N ILE A 16 -2.55 -5.34 5.33
CA ILE A 16 -2.11 -4.01 4.87
C ILE A 16 -2.62 -2.93 5.83
N GLY A 17 -3.90 -3.00 6.20
CA GLY A 17 -4.51 -2.09 7.17
C GLY A 17 -3.76 -2.09 8.50
N SER A 18 -3.45 -3.27 9.05
CA SER A 18 -2.73 -3.39 10.32
C SER A 18 -1.34 -2.73 10.27
N ARG A 19 -0.64 -2.77 9.13
CA ARG A 19 0.67 -2.12 8.96
C ARG A 19 0.55 -0.61 8.90
N ILE A 20 -0.44 -0.11 8.15
CA ILE A 20 -0.69 1.33 7.97
C ILE A 20 -1.21 1.95 9.28
N TYR A 21 -2.20 1.35 9.93
CA TYR A 21 -2.78 1.88 11.16
C TYR A 21 -1.82 1.82 12.36
N LYS A 22 -0.92 0.82 12.41
CA LYS A 22 0.17 0.81 13.41
C LYS A 22 1.07 2.04 13.32
N LEU A 23 1.31 2.60 12.13
CA LEU A 23 2.06 3.85 12.00
C LEU A 23 1.35 5.02 12.69
N LYS A 24 0.02 5.09 12.55
CA LYS A 24 -0.83 6.09 13.19
C LYS A 24 -0.88 5.93 14.71
N GLU A 25 -1.10 4.71 15.20
CA GLU A 25 -1.24 4.41 16.63
C GLU A 25 0.04 4.62 17.43
N LEU A 26 1.19 4.24 16.86
CA LEU A 26 2.46 4.32 17.57
C LEU A 26 2.99 5.76 17.70
N LYS A 27 2.32 6.76 17.09
CA LYS A 27 2.82 8.14 16.92
C LYS A 27 4.29 8.20 16.46
N LYS A 28 4.78 7.12 15.84
CA LYS A 28 6.20 6.92 15.58
C LYS A 28 6.69 7.89 14.52
N ASP A 29 5.80 8.23 13.58
CA ASP A 29 6.03 9.23 12.55
C ASP A 29 4.70 9.58 11.83
N GLU A 30 4.02 10.65 12.25
CA GLU A 30 2.79 11.14 11.61
C GLU A 30 3.05 11.50 10.14
N LYS A 31 4.23 12.04 9.85
CA LYS A 31 4.65 12.40 8.49
C LYS A 31 4.84 11.15 7.62
N LEU A 32 5.40 10.07 8.15
CA LEU A 32 5.50 8.80 7.41
C LEU A 32 4.11 8.23 7.11
N PHE A 33 3.17 8.29 8.06
CA PHE A 33 1.79 7.84 7.81
C PHE A 33 1.15 8.64 6.66
N GLU A 34 1.27 9.97 6.68
CA GLU A 34 0.75 10.82 5.59
C GLU A 34 1.42 10.51 4.25
N ASN A 35 2.74 10.36 4.22
CA ASN A 35 3.48 10.03 3.01
C ASN A 35 3.10 8.65 2.45
N VAL A 36 2.92 7.65 3.32
CA VAL A 36 2.42 6.32 2.94
C VAL A 36 1.03 6.43 2.33
N VAL A 37 0.09 7.12 2.98
CA VAL A 37 -1.26 7.30 2.44
C VAL A 37 -1.24 8.04 1.11
N ASN A 38 -0.42 9.09 0.98
CA ASN A 38 -0.30 9.85 -0.26
C ASN A 38 0.32 9.03 -1.40
N THR A 39 1.31 8.20 -1.11
CA THR A 39 1.88 7.25 -2.08
C THR A 39 0.84 6.22 -2.51
N LEU A 40 0.10 5.65 -1.55
CA LEU A 40 -0.93 4.66 -1.84
C LEU A 40 -2.07 5.22 -2.70
N LYS A 41 -2.44 6.50 -2.54
CA LYS A 41 -3.45 7.17 -3.38
C LYS A 41 -3.12 7.13 -4.87
N LYS A 42 -1.85 7.09 -5.25
CA LYS A 42 -1.44 6.99 -6.66
C LYS A 42 -1.93 5.68 -7.30
N PHE A 43 -2.07 4.61 -6.51
CA PHE A 43 -2.59 3.32 -6.97
C PHE A 43 -4.12 3.26 -7.08
N LYS A 44 -4.82 4.36 -6.80
CA LYS A 44 -6.27 4.45 -7.04
C LYS A 44 -6.58 4.26 -8.51
N ASP A 45 -5.84 4.95 -9.37
CA ASP A 45 -6.09 5.03 -10.80
C ASP A 45 -4.99 4.31 -11.63
N TYR A 46 -3.81 4.10 -11.05
CA TYR A 46 -2.67 3.46 -11.70
C TYR A 46 -2.30 2.13 -11.02
N GLU A 47 -1.76 1.17 -11.78
CA GLU A 47 -1.18 -0.07 -11.21
C GLU A 47 0.33 0.07 -11.00
N GLU A 48 0.99 0.94 -11.78
CA GLU A 48 2.42 1.17 -11.77
C GLU A 48 2.67 2.68 -11.66
N VAL A 49 3.62 3.08 -10.81
CA VAL A 49 3.94 4.47 -10.47
C VAL A 49 5.45 4.63 -10.47
N ASP A 50 5.97 5.81 -10.84
CA ASP A 50 7.41 6.09 -10.77
C ASP A 50 7.93 5.92 -9.32
N TYR A 51 9.12 5.33 -9.15
CA TYR A 51 9.72 5.12 -7.84
C TYR A 51 10.08 6.45 -7.14
N PHE A 52 10.54 7.45 -7.89
CA PHE A 52 10.97 8.75 -7.37
C PHE A 52 9.80 9.64 -6.94
N ASP A 53 8.60 9.19 -7.26
CA ASP A 53 7.34 9.81 -6.90
C ASP A 53 6.96 9.57 -5.42
N ALA A 54 7.70 8.71 -4.71
CA ALA A 54 7.59 8.46 -3.28
C ALA A 54 8.97 8.62 -2.61
N ASP A 55 9.00 9.14 -1.38
CA ASP A 55 10.26 9.28 -0.65
C ASP A 55 10.84 7.92 -0.24
N TYR A 56 12.16 7.86 -0.05
CA TYR A 56 12.88 6.63 0.26
C TYR A 56 12.30 5.87 1.46
N ASN A 57 11.96 6.57 2.55
CA ASN A 57 11.46 5.91 3.77
C ASN A 57 10.09 5.26 3.53
N THR A 58 9.23 5.97 2.80
CA THR A 58 7.91 5.45 2.40
C THR A 58 8.03 4.24 1.49
N SER A 59 8.84 4.33 0.43
CA SER A 59 9.08 3.21 -0.49
C SER A 59 9.67 2.01 0.23
N ASN A 60 10.70 2.22 1.04
CA ASN A 60 11.37 1.16 1.78
C ASN A 60 10.42 0.48 2.80
N PHE A 61 9.56 1.24 3.48
CA PHE A 61 8.54 0.67 4.36
C PHE A 61 7.57 -0.24 3.60
N LEU A 62 7.01 0.25 2.48
CA LEU A 62 6.02 -0.48 1.70
C LEU A 62 6.59 -1.71 1.00
N ILE A 63 7.84 -1.64 0.53
CA ILE A 63 8.55 -2.75 -0.10
C ILE A 63 8.89 -3.82 0.93
N ASN A 64 9.48 -3.44 2.07
CA ASN A 64 9.84 -4.41 3.13
C ASN A 64 8.61 -5.05 3.77
N ALA A 65 7.45 -4.39 3.71
CA ALA A 65 6.17 -4.97 4.11
C ALA A 65 5.54 -5.86 3.04
N ASN A 66 6.19 -6.11 1.90
CA ASN A 66 5.66 -6.87 0.75
C ASN A 66 4.31 -6.32 0.23
N ILE A 67 4.08 -5.02 0.41
CA ILE A 67 2.88 -4.33 -0.09
C ILE A 67 3.12 -3.92 -1.53
N LEU A 68 4.27 -3.30 -1.79
CA LEU A 68 4.75 -2.91 -3.10
C LEU A 68 5.98 -3.73 -3.51
N PHE A 69 6.17 -3.84 -4.81
CA PHE A 69 7.34 -4.36 -5.49
C PHE A 69 8.05 -3.20 -6.21
N PHE A 70 9.39 -3.20 -6.17
CA PHE A 70 10.21 -2.27 -6.94
C PHE A 70 10.77 -2.95 -8.18
N ASP A 71 10.42 -2.43 -9.35
CA ASP A 71 10.91 -2.86 -10.64
C ASP A 71 12.18 -2.07 -11.01
N LEU A 72 13.33 -2.73 -10.86
CA LEU A 72 14.65 -2.14 -11.12
C LEU A 72 14.88 -1.76 -12.59
N GLN A 73 14.21 -2.43 -13.53
CA GLN A 73 14.41 -2.16 -14.95
C GLN A 73 13.68 -0.88 -15.36
N LYS A 74 12.47 -0.70 -14.83
CA LYS A 74 11.60 0.43 -15.17
C LYS A 74 11.73 1.61 -14.22
N TRP A 75 12.37 1.41 -13.07
CA TRP A 75 12.38 2.37 -11.97
C TRP A 75 10.97 2.74 -11.48
N THR A 76 10.10 1.73 -11.39
CA THR A 76 8.71 1.89 -10.96
C THR A 76 8.39 1.03 -9.76
N ILE A 77 7.36 1.45 -9.03
CA ILE A 77 6.73 0.69 -7.95
C ILE A 77 5.33 0.26 -8.36
N LYS A 78 4.95 -0.96 -7.96
CA LYS A 78 3.62 -1.51 -8.18
C LYS A 78 3.19 -2.38 -7.00
N PRO A 79 1.90 -2.64 -6.78
CA PRO A 79 1.48 -3.61 -5.77
C PRO A 79 2.13 -4.97 -6.02
N GLN A 80 2.64 -5.60 -4.97
CA GLN A 80 3.35 -6.89 -5.07
C GLN A 80 2.49 -7.97 -5.75
N LEU A 81 1.18 -7.93 -5.50
CA LEU A 81 0.18 -8.80 -6.08
C LEU A 81 -1.06 -7.98 -6.48
N LYS A 82 -1.84 -8.48 -7.44
CA LYS A 82 -3.13 -7.86 -7.82
C LYS A 82 -4.09 -7.71 -6.64
N ILE A 83 -4.06 -8.65 -5.70
CA ILE A 83 -4.89 -8.59 -4.50
C ILE A 83 -4.50 -7.44 -3.57
N ASN A 84 -3.21 -7.06 -3.55
CA ASN A 84 -2.74 -5.90 -2.81
C ASN A 84 -3.32 -4.61 -3.42
N LEU A 85 -3.38 -4.50 -4.75
CA LEU A 85 -4.00 -3.34 -5.41
C LEU A 85 -5.47 -3.17 -4.99
N ILE A 86 -6.22 -4.26 -5.01
CA ILE A 86 -7.63 -4.26 -4.60
C ILE A 86 -7.75 -3.84 -3.13
N ALA A 87 -6.97 -4.45 -2.25
CA ALA A 87 -6.97 -4.15 -0.82
C ALA A 87 -6.60 -2.68 -0.53
N ILE A 88 -5.56 -2.14 -1.18
CA ILE A 88 -5.16 -0.73 -1.09
C ILE A 88 -6.34 0.18 -1.46
N ARG A 89 -7.00 -0.08 -2.60
CA ARG A 89 -8.13 0.72 -3.07
C ARG A 89 -9.32 0.67 -2.10
N GLU A 90 -9.54 -0.44 -1.40
CA GLU A 90 -10.57 -0.52 -0.37
C GLU A 90 -10.21 0.24 0.89
N ILE A 91 -8.98 0.09 1.37
CA ILE A 91 -8.49 0.82 2.54
C ILE A 91 -8.58 2.33 2.30
N LEU A 92 -8.21 2.80 1.11
CA LEU A 92 -8.31 4.22 0.75
C LEU A 92 -9.75 4.77 0.75
N LYS A 93 -10.77 3.91 0.59
CA LYS A 93 -12.18 4.33 0.72
C LYS A 93 -12.58 4.52 2.19
N GLU A 94 -11.94 3.80 3.10
CA GLU A 94 -12.18 3.83 4.55
C GLU A 94 -11.37 4.95 5.22
N ILE A 95 -10.17 5.23 4.72
CA ILE A 95 -9.36 6.39 5.10
C ILE A 95 -9.99 7.63 4.43
N LYS A 96 -11.15 8.07 4.92
CA LYS A 96 -11.67 9.41 4.64
C LYS A 96 -11.08 10.40 5.65
N LYS A 97 -10.76 11.60 5.13
CA LYS A 97 -10.20 12.78 5.82
C LYS A 97 -10.81 13.02 7.20
#